data_AF-A0A519FMN1-F1
#
_entry.id   AF-A0A519FMN1-F1
#
_cell.length_a   1.000
_cell.length_b   1.000
_cell.length_c   1.000
_cell.angle_alpha   90.00
_cell.angle_beta   90.00
_cell.angle_gamma   90.00
#
_symmetry.space_group_name_H-M   'P 1'
#
loop_
_entity.id
_entity.type
_entity.pdbx_description
1 polymer ?
#
loop_
_entity_poly.entity_id
_entity_poly.type
_entity_poly.pdbx_seq_one_letter_code
_entity_poly.pdbx_strand_id
1 'polypeptide(L)'
;MMLEDFLEDLGFSSAGSIDNVADGVARASEGGFDLAILDVNLRGEPCWPVADKLADSGIPFVVASGGNVFAPPDRHAGAVALVKPYKLAGVREALDRIPTGQS
;
A
#
# COMPACT_ATOMS: atom_id res chain seq x y z
N MET A 1 -9.58 14.95 -5.44
CA MET A 1 -9.45 14.43 -4.07
C MET A 1 -8.21 13.55 -4.01
N MET A 2 -7.44 13.71 -2.94
CA MET A 2 -6.20 12.96 -2.69
C MET A 2 -6.56 11.64 -2.00
N LEU A 3 -5.68 10.63 -2.04
CA LEU A 3 -5.96 9.33 -1.39
C LEU A 3 -6.20 9.48 0.12
N GLU A 4 -5.47 10.39 0.76
CA GLU A 4 -5.59 10.72 2.19
C GLU A 4 -7.02 11.14 2.57
N ASP A 5 -7.68 11.94 1.74
CA ASP A 5 -9.06 12.41 1.96
C ASP A 5 -10.06 11.24 1.96
N PHE A 6 -9.85 10.24 1.07
CA PHE A 6 -10.66 9.02 1.08
C PHE A 6 -10.39 8.15 2.30
N LEU A 7 -9.15 8.11 2.80
CA LEU A 7 -8.80 7.36 3.99
C LEU A 7 -9.45 7.99 5.23
N GLU A 8 -9.41 9.32 5.35
CA GLU A 8 -10.07 10.06 6.43
C GLU A 8 -11.59 9.86 6.44
N ASP A 9 -12.24 9.91 5.27
CA ASP A 9 -13.69 9.65 5.13
C ASP A 9 -14.06 8.21 5.55
N LEU A 10 -13.15 7.25 5.34
CA LEU A 10 -13.29 5.86 5.77
C LEU A 10 -12.87 5.62 7.23
N GLY A 11 -12.42 6.64 7.96
CA GLY A 11 -12.00 6.56 9.36
C GLY A 11 -10.57 6.08 9.58
N PHE A 12 -9.74 6.04 8.53
CA PHE A 12 -8.32 5.74 8.61
C PHE A 12 -7.50 7.02 8.80
N SER A 13 -6.39 6.92 9.51
CA SER A 13 -5.44 8.02 9.67
C SER A 13 -4.12 7.69 8.98
N SER A 14 -3.52 8.66 8.29
CA SER A 14 -2.25 8.47 7.61
C SER A 14 -1.09 8.46 8.63
N ALA A 15 -0.42 7.32 8.76
CA ALA A 15 0.78 7.18 9.61
C ALA A 15 2.02 7.90 9.04
N GLY A 16 1.94 8.31 7.77
CA GLY A 16 2.98 9.02 7.04
C GLY A 16 2.97 8.65 5.55
N SER A 17 3.66 9.48 4.75
CA SER A 17 3.84 9.27 3.31
C SER A 17 5.33 9.25 3.00
N ILE A 18 5.73 8.30 2.17
CA ILE A 18 7.14 8.03 1.85
C ILE A 18 7.29 8.00 0.34
N ASP A 19 8.30 8.68 -0.17
CA ASP A 19 8.52 8.84 -1.62
C ASP A 19 9.67 8.01 -2.18
N ASN A 20 10.35 7.24 -1.34
CA ASN A 20 11.52 6.45 -1.71
C ASN A 20 11.50 5.05 -1.06
N VAL A 21 12.19 4.11 -1.70
CA VAL A 21 12.23 2.71 -1.26
C VAL A 21 12.97 2.54 0.06
N ALA A 22 14.07 3.28 0.28
CA ALA A 22 14.92 3.14 1.46
C ALA A 22 14.18 3.48 2.76
N ASP A 23 13.54 4.65 2.83
CA ASP A 23 12.68 5.06 3.93
C ASP A 23 11.46 4.14 4.06
N GLY A 24 10.93 3.63 2.94
CA GLY A 24 9.85 2.64 2.95
C GLY A 24 10.21 1.36 3.69
N VAL A 25 11.39 0.79 3.40
CA VAL A 25 11.90 -0.41 4.07
C VAL A 25 12.20 -0.12 5.54
N ALA A 26 12.77 1.04 5.86
CA ALA A 26 13.01 1.45 7.24
C ALA A 26 11.69 1.51 8.02
N ARG A 27 10.66 2.16 7.47
CA ARG A 27 9.35 2.24 8.11
C ARG A 27 8.63 0.91 8.21
N ALA A 28 8.72 0.06 7.20
CA ALA A 28 8.19 -1.30 7.28
C ALA A 28 8.86 -2.15 8.37
N SER A 29 10.10 -1.82 8.72
CA SER A 29 10.83 -2.45 9.83
C SER A 29 10.48 -1.84 11.19
N GLU A 30 10.28 -0.51 11.27
CA GLU A 30 9.85 0.17 12.50
C GLU A 30 8.39 -0.17 12.87
N GLY A 31 7.52 -0.37 11.87
CA GLY A 31 6.09 -0.60 12.07
C GLY A 31 5.33 0.65 12.51
N GLY A 32 4.31 0.47 13.35
CA GLY A 32 3.47 1.56 13.86
C GLY A 32 2.27 1.92 12.99
N PHE A 33 1.88 1.01 12.10
CA PHE A 33 0.69 1.14 11.24
C PHE A 33 0.08 -0.24 10.97
N ASP A 34 -1.22 -0.27 10.72
CA ASP A 34 -1.97 -1.52 10.50
C ASP A 34 -1.95 -1.96 9.03
N LEU A 35 -1.70 -1.03 8.11
CA LEU A 35 -1.74 -1.22 6.67
C LEU A 35 -0.80 -0.24 5.97
N ALA A 36 -0.17 -0.67 4.89
CA ALA A 36 0.51 0.22 3.94
C ALA A 36 -0.15 0.24 2.56
N ILE A 37 -0.12 1.40 1.89
CA ILE A 37 -0.43 1.53 0.46
C ILE A 37 0.87 1.87 -0.26
N LEU A 38 1.31 1.00 -1.17
CA LEU A 38 2.56 1.11 -1.89
C LEU A 38 2.32 1.50 -3.33
N ASP A 39 2.89 2.60 -3.79
CA ASP A 39 2.93 2.86 -5.23
C ASP A 39 3.94 1.93 -5.91
N VAL A 40 3.53 1.25 -6.99
CA VAL A 40 4.41 0.39 -7.78
C VAL A 40 5.69 1.11 -8.20
N ASN A 41 5.62 2.42 -8.42
CA ASN A 41 6.72 3.23 -8.89
C ASN A 41 7.04 4.37 -7.90
N LEU A 42 8.08 4.15 -7.09
CA LEU A 42 8.64 5.16 -6.21
C LEU A 42 9.86 5.80 -6.91
N ARG A 43 9.65 6.97 -7.52
CA ARG A 43 10.71 7.76 -8.20
C ARG A 43 11.51 7.00 -9.28
N GLY A 44 10.87 6.05 -9.97
CA GLY A 44 11.47 5.21 -11.00
C GLY A 44 11.91 3.83 -10.49
N GLU A 45 11.81 3.59 -9.19
CA GLU A 45 12.19 2.31 -8.57
C GLU A 45 10.94 1.53 -8.14
N PRO A 46 10.93 0.21 -8.30
CA PRO A 46 9.80 -0.59 -7.89
C PRO A 46 9.73 -0.72 -6.36
N CYS A 47 8.53 -0.59 -5.78
CA CYS A 47 8.32 -0.72 -4.34
C CYS A 47 8.44 -2.14 -3.78
N TRP A 48 8.83 -3.13 -4.60
CA TRP A 48 8.91 -4.54 -4.21
C TRP A 48 9.76 -4.79 -2.95
N PRO A 49 10.91 -4.11 -2.72
CA PRO A 49 11.67 -4.29 -1.49
C PRO A 49 10.88 -3.88 -0.23
N VAL A 50 10.03 -2.86 -0.36
CA VAL A 50 9.13 -2.44 0.74
C VAL A 50 8.04 -3.48 0.96
N ALA A 51 7.43 -3.98 -0.13
CA ALA A 51 6.42 -5.03 -0.08
C ALA A 51 6.95 -6.32 0.56
N ASP A 52 8.19 -6.69 0.26
CA ASP A 52 8.87 -7.84 0.86
C ASP A 52 9.03 -7.66 2.37
N LYS A 53 9.46 -6.46 2.79
CA LYS A 53 9.62 -6.14 4.22
C LYS A 53 8.28 -6.11 4.96
N LEU A 54 7.23 -5.59 4.35
CA LEU A 54 5.88 -5.59 4.93
C LEU A 54 5.34 -7.01 5.08
N ALA A 55 5.52 -7.85 4.06
CA ALA A 55 5.15 -9.25 4.11
C ALA A 55 5.93 -10.02 5.21
N ASP A 56 7.22 -9.73 5.35
CA ASP A 56 8.08 -10.30 6.40
C ASP A 56 7.64 -9.84 7.81
N SER A 57 7.24 -8.57 7.95
CA SER A 57 6.67 -8.01 9.18
C SER A 57 5.22 -8.46 9.45
N GLY A 58 4.60 -9.22 8.54
CA GLY A 58 3.20 -9.64 8.64
C GLY A 58 2.18 -8.50 8.50
N ILE A 59 2.61 -7.36 7.96
CA ILE A 59 1.76 -6.19 7.76
C ILE A 59 1.10 -6.29 6.38
N PRO A 60 -0.23 -6.26 6.30
CA PRO A 60 -0.89 -6.30 5.01
C PRO A 60 -0.69 -4.98 4.23
N PHE A 61 -0.68 -5.08 2.91
CA PHE A 61 -0.45 -3.94 2.05
C PHE A 61 -1.25 -3.99 0.75
N VAL A 62 -1.58 -2.80 0.24
CA VAL A 62 -2.23 -2.59 -1.05
C VAL A 62 -1.20 -2.00 -2.02
N VAL A 63 -1.17 -2.51 -3.25
CA VAL A 63 -0.25 -2.04 -4.29
C VAL A 63 -1.00 -1.14 -5.26
N ALA A 64 -0.65 0.13 -5.30
CA ALA A 64 -1.23 1.10 -6.20
C ALA A 64 -0.45 1.21 -7.52
N SER A 65 -1.13 1.01 -8.65
CA SER A 65 -0.51 1.11 -9.98
C SER A 65 -1.15 2.20 -10.85
N GLY A 66 -0.29 3.00 -11.48
CA GLY A 66 -0.65 4.08 -12.40
C GLY A 66 -0.89 3.68 -13.86
N GLY A 67 -1.08 2.39 -14.15
CA GLY A 67 -1.21 1.87 -15.52
C GLY A 67 0.10 1.33 -16.11
N ASN A 68 1.22 1.47 -15.38
CA ASN A 68 2.43 0.72 -15.69
C ASN A 68 2.29 -0.68 -15.10
N VAL A 69 2.12 -1.66 -15.98
CA VAL A 69 1.90 -3.07 -15.67
C VAL A 69 3.23 -3.70 -15.27
N PHE A 70 3.80 -3.28 -14.13
CA PHE A 70 4.79 -4.13 -13.48
C PHE A 70 4.01 -5.27 -12.84
N ALA A 71 4.14 -6.46 -13.40
CA ALA A 71 3.61 -7.65 -12.78
C ALA A 71 4.24 -7.77 -11.38
N PRO A 72 3.43 -7.95 -10.32
CA PRO A 72 3.99 -8.26 -9.03
C PRO A 72 4.85 -9.53 -9.12
N PRO A 73 5.96 -9.61 -8.37
CA PRO A 73 6.68 -10.86 -8.17
C PRO A 73 5.69 -11.94 -7.73
N ASP A 74 5.95 -13.21 -8.05
CA ASP A 74 5.11 -14.35 -7.61
C ASP A 74 4.77 -14.29 -6.12
N ARG A 75 5.73 -13.84 -5.29
CA ARG A 75 5.57 -13.64 -3.84
C ARG A 75 4.46 -12.65 -3.46
N HIS A 76 4.13 -11.71 -4.34
CA HIS A 76 3.12 -10.68 -4.15
C HIS A 76 1.96 -10.78 -5.13
N ALA A 77 1.83 -11.88 -5.88
CA ALA A 77 0.74 -12.09 -6.83
C ALA A 77 -0.66 -12.07 -6.17
N GLY A 78 -0.73 -12.36 -4.86
CA GLY A 78 -1.96 -12.28 -4.07
C GLY A 78 -2.24 -10.91 -3.44
N ALA A 79 -1.34 -9.93 -3.60
CA ALA A 79 -1.53 -8.60 -3.01
C ALA A 79 -2.71 -7.86 -3.67
N VAL A 80 -3.44 -7.08 -2.88
CA VAL A 80 -4.56 -6.30 -3.39
C VAL A 80 -4.01 -5.14 -4.22
N ALA A 81 -4.45 -5.03 -5.47
CA ALA A 81 -4.02 -3.96 -6.37
C ALA A 81 -5.06 -2.84 -6.48
N LEU A 82 -4.62 -1.59 -6.37
CA LEU A 82 -5.43 -0.39 -6.54
C LEU A 82 -5.01 0.34 -7.82
N VAL A 83 -5.90 0.43 -8.80
CA VAL A 83 -5.59 1.06 -10.09
C VAL A 83 -5.95 2.54 -10.06
N LYS A 84 -5.02 3.41 -10.47
CA LYS A 84 -5.31 4.83 -10.68
C LYS A 84 -6.18 5.04 -11.93
N PRO A 85 -7.13 6.00 -11.93
CA PRO A 85 -7.40 6.98 -10.88
C PRO A 85 -8.12 6.39 -9.67
N TYR A 86 -7.65 6.75 -8.47
CA TYR A 86 -8.27 6.29 -7.22
C TYR A 86 -9.69 6.83 -7.09
N LYS A 87 -10.62 5.94 -6.72
CA LYS A 87 -12.00 6.28 -6.38
C LYS A 87 -12.28 5.77 -4.98
N LEU A 88 -13.09 6.48 -4.21
CA LEU A 88 -13.49 6.08 -2.86
C LEU A 88 -13.97 4.61 -2.82
N ALA A 89 -14.81 4.20 -3.77
CA ALA A 89 -15.28 2.81 -3.87
C ALA A 89 -14.13 1.80 -4.06
N GLY A 90 -13.16 2.10 -4.93
CA GLY A 90 -12.02 1.20 -5.18
C GLY A 90 -11.05 1.14 -3.99
N VAL A 91 -10.84 2.27 -3.30
CA VAL A 91 -10.06 2.31 -2.06
C VAL A 91 -10.75 1.47 -0.99
N ARG A 92 -12.05 1.68 -0.79
CA ARG A 92 -12.85 0.90 0.16
C ARG A 92 -12.83 -0.59 -0.14
N GLU A 93 -13.06 -1.00 -1.39
CA GLU A 93 -13.00 -2.41 -1.78
C GLU A 93 -11.60 -3.00 -1.57
N ALA A 94 -10.54 -2.25 -1.85
CA ALA A 94 -9.19 -2.71 -1.60
C ALA A 94 -8.94 -2.93 -0.10
N LEU A 95 -9.40 -2.02 0.75
CA LEU A 95 -9.29 -2.11 2.20
C LEU A 95 -10.14 -3.25 2.78
N ASP A 96 -11.36 -3.47 2.29
CA ASP A 96 -12.26 -4.54 2.72
C ASP A 96 -11.70 -5.94 2.43
N ARG A 97 -10.94 -6.07 1.34
CA ARG A 97 -10.24 -7.31 0.97
C ARG A 97 -9.03 -7.61 1.86
N ILE A 98 -8.59 -6.64 2.65
CA ILE A 98 -7.47 -6.82 3.56
C ILE A 98 -8.04 -7.08 4.95
N PRO A 99 -7.65 -8.18 5.62
CA PRO A 99 -8.02 -8.39 7.01
C PRO A 99 -7.27 -7.37 7.88
N THR A 100 -7.85 -6.19 8.06
CA THR A 100 -7.46 -5.27 9.13
C THR A 100 -7.95 -5.90 10.43
N GLY A 101 -7.06 -6.08 11.40
CA GLY A 101 -7.37 -6.73 12.68
C GLY A 101 -8.35 -5.96 13.59
N GLN A 102 -9.18 -5.07 13.05
CA GLN A 102 -10.30 -4.47 13.76
C GLN A 102 -11.45 -5.47 13.80
N SER A 103 -11.50 -6.25 14.87
CA SER A 103 -12.72 -6.90 15.37
C SER A 103 -13.07 -6.33 16.74
#